data_AF-A0A5N1J5K3-F1
#
_entry.id   AF-A0A5N1J5K3-F1
#
_cell.length_a   1.000
_cell.length_b   1.000
_cell.length_c   1.000
_cell.angle_alpha   90.00
_cell.angle_beta   90.00
_cell.angle_gamma   90.00
#
_symmetry.space_group_name_H-M   'P 1'
#
loop_
_entity.id
_entity.type
_entity.pdbx_description
1 polymer ?
#
loop_
_entity_poly.entity_id
_entity_poly.type
_entity_poly.pdbx_seq_one_letter_code
_entity_poly.pdbx_strand_id
1 'polypeptide(L)'
;MKTKWLLPAMLFTLLLLGVKFSKPVKSKSEDSVTPEVYYVLHHSPGKNWVKDRPFFKQPEISRHAEYMEDFLESDQLLKTSTFTDNTGALMILAATNQQEAESIAFNDPCVKSGLLKVSVKPWKIALNSDRK
;
A
#
# COMPACT_ATOMS: atom_id res chain seq x y z
N MET A 1 56.40 37.64 -22.81
CA MET A 1 55.98 38.37 -21.59
C MET A 1 54.54 38.86 -21.78
N LYS A 2 53.64 38.45 -20.88
CA LYS A 2 52.42 39.19 -20.43
C LYS A 2 51.25 39.31 -21.45
N THR A 3 50.23 38.44 -21.34
CA THR A 3 48.83 38.70 -20.85
C THR A 3 47.98 39.54 -21.82
N LYS A 4 46.72 39.22 -22.19
CA LYS A 4 45.47 38.98 -21.42
C LYS A 4 44.45 38.26 -22.37
N TRP A 5 43.78 37.14 -22.02
CA TRP A 5 42.45 37.01 -21.37
C TRP A 5 41.39 37.94 -22.01
N LEU A 6 40.18 37.57 -22.47
CA LEU A 6 39.26 36.44 -22.27
C LEU A 6 38.25 36.41 -23.44
N LEU A 7 37.83 35.21 -23.89
CA LEU A 7 36.61 35.02 -24.69
C LEU A 7 35.38 34.88 -23.75
N PRO A 8 34.18 35.25 -24.21
CA PRO A 8 33.04 35.53 -23.34
C PRO A 8 32.42 34.26 -22.76
N ALA A 9 31.89 34.41 -21.54
CA ALA A 9 31.08 33.44 -20.84
C ALA A 9 29.91 32.97 -21.72
N MET A 10 29.93 31.69 -22.11
CA MET A 10 28.76 31.04 -22.67
C MET A 10 27.90 30.49 -21.53
N LEU A 11 26.71 31.05 -21.45
CA LEU A 11 25.67 30.83 -20.46
C LEU A 11 25.26 29.35 -20.40
N PHE A 12 25.47 28.71 -19.25
CA PHE A 12 24.99 27.35 -18.96
C PHE A 12 23.50 27.42 -18.64
N THR A 13 22.65 27.41 -19.67
CA THR A 13 21.20 27.29 -19.48
C THR A 13 20.86 25.82 -19.22
N LEU A 14 20.93 25.42 -17.95
CA LEU A 14 20.48 24.09 -17.52
C LEU A 14 18.94 24.10 -17.48
N LEU A 15 18.32 23.69 -18.57
CA LEU A 15 16.89 23.42 -18.63
C LEU A 15 16.63 22.11 -17.87
N LEU A 16 16.38 22.20 -16.55
CA LEU A 16 15.85 21.09 -15.76
C LEU A 16 14.41 20.83 -16.21
N LEU A 17 14.23 20.04 -17.27
CA LEU A 17 12.97 19.34 -17.48
C LEU A 17 12.77 18.46 -16.24
N GLY A 18 11.72 18.77 -15.48
CA GLY A 18 11.29 17.98 -14.34
C GLY A 18 10.90 16.58 -14.78
N VAL A 19 11.88 15.68 -14.84
CA VAL A 19 11.65 14.25 -14.88
C VAL A 19 11.09 13.90 -13.52
N LYS A 20 9.76 13.76 -13.43
CA LYS A 20 9.14 13.05 -12.31
C LYS A 20 9.69 11.62 -12.37
N PHE A 21 10.61 11.29 -11.48
CA PHE A 21 11.00 9.89 -11.26
C PHE A 21 9.74 9.16 -10.79
N SER A 22 9.05 8.52 -11.71
CA SER A 22 8.02 7.55 -11.37
C SER A 22 8.70 6.46 -10.54
N LYS A 23 8.07 6.05 -9.43
CA LYS A 23 8.54 4.92 -8.63
C LYS A 23 8.78 3.74 -9.58
N PRO A 24 9.84 2.94 -9.38
CA PRO A 24 10.09 1.77 -10.22
C PRO A 24 8.90 0.83 -10.14
N VAL A 25 8.10 0.77 -11.21
CA VAL A 25 7.08 -0.25 -11.39
C VAL A 25 7.83 -1.56 -11.60
N LYS A 26 7.72 -2.47 -10.64
CA LYS A 26 8.27 -3.81 -10.74
C LYS A 26 7.57 -4.50 -11.91
N SER A 27 8.27 -4.69 -13.02
CA SER A 27 7.72 -5.33 -14.22
C SER A 27 7.26 -6.74 -13.88
N LYS A 28 5.99 -7.04 -14.15
CA LYS A 28 5.38 -8.36 -14.02
C LYS A 28 6.08 -9.30 -15.01
N SER A 29 6.93 -10.20 -14.51
CA SER A 29 7.49 -11.30 -15.30
C SER A 29 6.38 -12.29 -15.66
N GLU A 30 6.34 -12.74 -16.91
CA GLU A 30 5.27 -13.56 -17.52
C GLU A 30 5.10 -14.98 -16.93
N ASP A 31 5.94 -15.41 -16.00
CA ASP A 31 5.69 -16.59 -15.16
C ASP A 31 5.08 -16.16 -13.82
N SER A 32 3.77 -15.90 -13.79
CA SER A 32 3.08 -15.53 -12.55
C SER A 32 2.94 -16.75 -11.63
N VAL A 33 3.96 -17.03 -10.84
CA VAL A 33 3.85 -17.95 -9.71
C VAL A 33 2.82 -17.38 -8.75
N THR A 34 1.64 -18.00 -8.69
CA THR A 34 0.64 -17.64 -7.67
C THR A 34 1.26 -17.90 -6.29
N PRO A 35 1.25 -16.94 -5.37
CA PRO A 35 1.79 -17.15 -4.03
C PRO A 35 1.17 -18.39 -3.37
N GLU A 36 2.00 -19.27 -2.82
CA GLU A 36 1.52 -20.43 -2.04
C GLU A 36 0.83 -19.99 -0.74
N VAL A 37 1.26 -18.84 -0.21
CA VAL A 37 0.77 -18.24 1.03
C VAL A 37 0.41 -16.78 0.76
N TYR A 38 -0.79 -16.42 1.19
CA TYR A 38 -1.26 -15.04 1.31
C TYR A 38 -1.33 -14.68 2.79
N TYR A 39 -1.71 -13.45 3.09
CA TYR A 39 -1.90 -12.95 4.44
C TYR A 39 -3.30 -12.36 4.56
N VAL A 40 -4.03 -12.80 5.58
CA VAL A 40 -5.31 -12.22 5.97
C VAL A 40 -5.04 -11.09 6.94
N LEU A 41 -5.50 -9.90 6.58
CA LEU A 41 -5.54 -8.73 7.43
C LEU A 41 -6.96 -8.60 7.95
N HIS A 42 -7.13 -8.73 9.26
CA HIS A 42 -8.40 -8.54 9.95
C HIS A 42 -8.38 -7.22 10.70
N HIS A 43 -9.08 -6.23 10.15
CA HIS A 43 -9.23 -4.92 10.76
C HIS A 43 -10.46 -4.90 11.68
N SER A 44 -10.35 -4.24 12.83
CA SER A 44 -11.42 -4.07 13.80
C SER A 44 -11.33 -2.70 14.49
N PRO A 45 -12.38 -2.24 15.17
CA PRO A 45 -12.37 -1.01 15.96
C PRO A 45 -11.16 -0.89 16.90
N GLY A 46 -10.42 0.21 16.75
CA GLY A 46 -9.31 0.58 17.61
C GLY A 46 -9.73 1.36 18.85
N LYS A 47 -8.74 1.84 19.61
CA LYS A 47 -8.98 2.60 20.85
C LYS A 47 -9.62 3.97 20.59
N ASN A 48 -9.38 4.54 19.41
CA ASN A 48 -9.90 5.84 18.99
C ASN A 48 -11.15 5.71 18.10
N TRP A 49 -11.73 4.52 18.02
CA TRP A 49 -12.97 4.29 17.31
C TRP A 49 -14.13 5.05 17.93
N VAL A 50 -14.92 5.75 17.10
CA VAL A 50 -16.11 6.45 17.57
C VAL A 50 -17.27 5.46 17.60
N LYS A 51 -17.76 5.16 18.80
CA LYS A 51 -18.91 4.27 19.00
C LYS A 51 -20.16 4.80 18.27
N ASP A 52 -21.01 3.88 17.81
CA ASP A 52 -22.30 4.16 17.15
C ASP A 52 -22.18 4.95 15.83
N ARG A 53 -20.95 5.11 15.32
CA ARG A 53 -20.67 5.69 14.02
C ARG A 53 -20.32 4.58 13.02
N PRO A 54 -20.98 4.52 11.86
CA PRO A 54 -20.68 3.52 10.82
C PRO A 54 -19.22 3.57 10.37
N PHE A 55 -18.70 2.44 9.89
CA PHE A 55 -17.29 2.29 9.49
C PHE A 55 -16.83 3.39 8.53
N PHE A 56 -17.54 3.58 7.41
CA PHE A 56 -17.21 4.60 6.40
C PHE A 56 -17.48 6.06 6.83
N LYS A 57 -17.96 6.27 8.06
CA LYS A 57 -18.18 7.61 8.63
C LYS A 57 -17.19 7.92 9.75
N GLN A 58 -16.26 7.02 10.05
CA GLN A 58 -15.22 7.25 11.05
C GLN A 58 -14.32 8.42 10.64
N PRO A 59 -13.83 9.23 11.61
CA PRO A 59 -12.89 10.31 11.31
C PRO A 59 -11.64 9.77 10.61
N GLU A 60 -11.15 10.46 9.58
CA GLU A 60 -9.93 10.11 8.85
C GLU A 60 -9.91 8.71 8.19
N ILE A 61 -11.04 8.00 8.12
CA ILE A 61 -11.09 6.64 7.55
C ILE A 61 -10.74 6.61 6.06
N SER A 62 -10.84 7.74 5.35
CA SER A 62 -10.39 7.82 3.96
C SER A 62 -8.90 7.53 3.81
N ARG A 63 -8.06 7.86 4.82
CA ARG A 63 -6.61 7.58 4.79
C ARG A 63 -6.29 6.10 4.75
N HIS A 64 -7.14 5.26 5.36
CA HIS A 64 -7.03 3.81 5.23
C HIS A 64 -7.30 3.38 3.79
N ALA A 65 -8.36 3.88 3.18
CA ALA A 65 -8.71 3.55 1.79
C ALA A 65 -7.61 4.00 0.82
N GLU A 66 -7.14 5.25 0.93
CA GLU A 66 -6.04 5.81 0.13
C GLU A 66 -4.75 4.99 0.29
N TYR A 67 -4.41 4.57 1.51
CA TYR A 67 -3.22 3.75 1.76
C TYR A 67 -3.35 2.34 1.14
N MET A 68 -4.53 1.74 1.21
CA MET A 68 -4.78 0.40 0.66
C MET A 68 -4.89 0.40 -0.87
N GLU A 69 -5.26 1.53 -1.48
CA GLU A 69 -5.37 1.71 -2.93
C GLU A 69 -4.03 1.48 -3.65
N ASP A 70 -2.92 1.99 -3.11
CA ASP A 70 -1.55 1.73 -3.62
C ASP A 70 -1.24 0.22 -3.74
N PHE A 71 -1.76 -0.59 -2.82
CA PHE A 71 -1.56 -2.05 -2.83
C PHE A 71 -2.53 -2.77 -3.77
N LEU A 72 -3.73 -2.22 -3.98
CA LEU A 72 -4.65 -2.72 -5.01
C LEU A 72 -4.07 -2.48 -6.41
N GLU A 73 -3.56 -1.28 -6.68
CA GLU A 73 -2.97 -0.93 -7.98
C GLU A 73 -1.73 -1.75 -8.32
N SER A 74 -1.02 -2.26 -7.32
CA SER A 74 0.17 -3.10 -7.49
C SER A 74 -0.10 -4.61 -7.43
N ASP A 75 -1.37 -5.04 -7.46
CA ASP A 75 -1.80 -6.44 -7.33
C ASP A 75 -1.34 -7.13 -6.01
N GLN A 76 -0.84 -6.37 -5.03
CA GLN A 76 -0.46 -6.91 -3.73
C GLN A 76 -1.68 -7.13 -2.83
N LEU A 77 -2.67 -6.24 -2.88
CA LEU A 77 -3.95 -6.43 -2.20
C LEU A 77 -4.92 -7.08 -3.20
N LEU A 78 -5.34 -8.32 -2.93
CA LEU A 78 -6.18 -9.08 -3.85
C LEU A 78 -7.67 -8.82 -3.66
N LYS A 79 -8.08 -8.61 -2.40
CA LYS A 79 -9.47 -8.39 -2.03
C LYS A 79 -9.55 -7.49 -0.80
N THR A 80 -10.50 -6.56 -0.85
CA THR A 80 -10.92 -5.75 0.29
C THR A 80 -12.39 -6.02 0.57
N SER A 81 -12.75 -6.16 1.85
CA SER A 81 -14.15 -6.37 2.25
C SER A 81 -14.42 -5.75 3.61
N THR A 82 -15.69 -5.40 3.86
CA THR A 82 -16.18 -5.00 5.18
C THR A 82 -17.18 -6.02 5.70
N PHE A 83 -17.22 -6.25 7.00
CA PHE A 83 -18.27 -7.06 7.61
C PHE A 83 -19.59 -6.30 7.65
N THR A 84 -20.69 -7.01 7.41
CA THR A 84 -22.04 -6.44 7.34
C THR A 84 -22.59 -6.00 8.70
N ASP A 85 -21.97 -6.46 9.79
CA ASP A 85 -22.28 -6.08 11.17
C ASP A 85 -21.45 -4.88 11.68
N ASN A 86 -20.67 -4.24 10.80
CA ASN A 86 -19.77 -3.12 11.11
C ASN A 86 -18.68 -3.45 12.16
N THR A 87 -18.38 -4.72 12.40
CA THR A 87 -17.32 -5.10 13.35
C THR A 87 -15.91 -4.96 12.78
N GLY A 88 -15.79 -4.66 11.49
CA GLY A 88 -14.48 -4.50 10.85
C GLY A 88 -14.45 -4.84 9.37
N ALA A 89 -13.28 -5.29 8.93
CA ALA A 89 -12.97 -5.58 7.55
C ALA A 89 -11.99 -6.75 7.44
N LEU A 90 -12.09 -7.49 6.33
CA LEU A 90 -11.15 -8.56 6.00
C LEU A 90 -10.51 -8.29 4.64
N MET A 91 -9.20 -8.47 4.59
CA MET A 91 -8.39 -8.22 3.41
C MET A 91 -7.46 -9.40 3.13
N ILE A 92 -7.21 -9.67 1.86
CA ILE A 92 -6.27 -10.72 1.43
C ILE A 92 -5.10 -10.06 0.71
N LEU A 93 -3.91 -10.20 1.29
CA LEU A 93 -2.67 -9.56 0.85
C LEU A 93 -1.67 -10.62 0.37
N ALA A 94 -1.10 -10.43 -0.81
CA ALA A 94 0.11 -11.10 -1.26
C ALA A 94 1.34 -10.36 -0.70
N ALA A 95 2.19 -11.08 0.03
CA ALA A 95 3.46 -10.58 0.53
C ALA A 95 4.50 -11.70 0.52
N THR A 96 5.77 -11.34 0.45
CA THR A 96 6.91 -12.26 0.41
C THR A 96 7.04 -13.07 1.70
N ASN A 97 6.71 -12.47 2.84
CA ASN A 97 6.78 -13.09 4.16
C ASN A 97 5.91 -12.34 5.19
N GLN A 98 5.78 -12.92 6.40
CA GLN A 98 5.00 -12.34 7.51
C GLN A 98 5.45 -10.93 7.86
N GLN A 99 6.76 -10.65 7.81
CA GLN A 99 7.31 -9.37 8.22
C GLN A 99 6.93 -8.24 7.25
N GLU A 100 6.88 -8.53 5.95
CA GLU A 100 6.36 -7.60 4.95
C GLU A 100 4.85 -7.36 5.14
N ALA A 101 4.07 -8.42 5.35
CA ALA A 101 2.63 -8.29 5.59
C ALA A 101 2.32 -7.47 6.85
N GLU A 102 3.04 -7.72 7.94
CA GLU A 102 2.95 -6.93 9.18
C GLU A 102 3.40 -5.49 8.96
N SER A 103 4.50 -5.28 8.24
CA SER A 103 4.96 -3.93 7.90
C SER A 103 3.87 -3.15 7.15
N ILE A 104 3.24 -3.74 6.14
CA ILE A 104 2.14 -3.11 5.41
C ILE A 104 0.98 -2.80 6.34
N ALA A 105 0.53 -3.79 7.13
CA ALA A 105 -0.63 -3.66 8.02
C ALA A 105 -0.42 -2.61 9.12
N PHE A 106 0.74 -2.62 9.79
CA PHE A 106 1.02 -1.70 10.90
C PHE A 106 1.46 -0.30 10.42
N ASN A 107 1.81 -0.14 9.14
CA ASN A 107 2.11 1.18 8.57
C ASN A 107 0.87 1.95 8.11
N ASP A 108 -0.30 1.32 8.07
CA ASP A 108 -1.59 1.95 7.82
C ASP A 108 -1.82 3.17 8.75
N PRO A 109 -2.09 4.37 8.20
CA PRO A 109 -2.34 5.57 8.99
C PRO A 109 -3.44 5.42 10.04
N CYS A 110 -4.51 4.67 9.74
CA CYS A 110 -5.63 4.43 10.65
C CYS A 110 -5.28 3.40 11.73
N VAL A 111 -4.35 2.48 11.48
CA VAL A 111 -3.79 1.58 12.50
C VAL A 111 -2.86 2.36 13.42
N LYS A 112 -1.93 3.16 12.87
CA LYS A 112 -1.01 4.01 13.64
C LYS A 112 -1.72 5.02 14.53
N SER A 113 -2.79 5.64 14.02
CA SER A 113 -3.60 6.57 14.80
C SER A 113 -4.43 5.88 15.87
N GLY A 114 -4.52 4.54 15.86
CA GLY A 114 -5.34 3.76 16.79
C GLY A 114 -6.84 3.83 16.49
N LEU A 115 -7.25 4.34 15.33
CA LEU A 115 -8.63 4.28 14.84
C LEU A 115 -9.01 2.83 14.53
N LEU A 116 -8.12 2.10 13.87
CA LEU A 116 -8.24 0.68 13.58
C LEU A 116 -7.22 -0.11 14.41
N LYS A 117 -7.55 -1.38 14.66
CA LYS A 117 -6.60 -2.43 15.02
C LYS A 117 -6.54 -3.41 13.87
N VAL A 118 -5.40 -4.07 13.71
CA VAL A 118 -5.22 -5.10 12.69
C VAL A 118 -4.54 -6.34 13.29
N SER A 119 -4.98 -7.52 12.88
CA SER A 119 -4.21 -8.76 13.03
C SER A 119 -3.85 -9.32 11.67
N VAL A 120 -2.68 -9.95 11.59
CA VAL A 120 -2.12 -10.51 10.35
C VAL A 120 -1.91 -12.01 10.55
N LYS A 121 -2.47 -12.82 9.66
CA LYS A 121 -2.36 -14.29 9.70
C LYS A 121 -1.95 -14.82 8.33
N PRO A 122 -0.96 -15.71 8.23
CA PRO A 122 -0.71 -16.42 6.98
C PRO A 122 -1.92 -17.28 6.64
N TRP A 123 -2.28 -17.32 5.36
CA TRP A 123 -3.47 -17.97 4.84
C TRP A 123 -3.13 -18.69 3.54
N LYS A 124 -3.52 -19.96 3.46
CA LYS A 124 -3.30 -20.82 2.30
C LYS A 124 -4.65 -21.28 1.76
N ILE A 125 -4.82 -21.17 0.44
CA ILE A 125 -6.00 -21.69 -0.25
C ILE A 125 -5.88 -23.22 -0.31
N ALA A 126 -6.71 -23.92 0.43
CA ALA A 126 -6.74 -25.39 0.40
C ALA A 126 -7.62 -25.92 -0.75
N LEU A 127 -8.74 -25.24 -1.02
CA LEU A 127 -9.70 -25.56 -2.07
C LEU A 127 -10.20 -24.25 -2.67
N ASN A 128 -10.29 -24.21 -4.00
CA ASN A 128 -10.86 -23.09 -4.74
C ASN A 128 -11.97 -23.60 -5.67
N SER A 129 -13.07 -22.84 -5.78
CA SER A 129 -14.18 -23.08 -6.70
C SER A 129 -13.87 -22.68 -8.15
N ASP A 130 -12.76 -21.98 -8.39
CA ASP A 130 -12.33 -21.57 -9.74
C ASP A 130 -11.80 -22.76 -10.60
N ARG A 131 -11.98 -24.00 -10.13
CA ARG A 131 -11.75 -25.21 -10.93
C ARG A 131 -12.83 -25.28 -12.02
N LYS A 132 -12.48 -24.85 -13.23
CA LYS A 132 -13.11 -25.36 -14.45
C LYS A 132 -12.82 -26.85 -14.62
#